data_AF-A0AA51DUZ7-F1
#
_entry.id   AF-A0AA51DUZ7-F1
#
_cell.length_a   1.000
_cell.length_b   1.000
_cell.length_c   1.000
_cell.angle_alpha   90.00
_cell.angle_beta   90.00
_cell.angle_gamma   90.00
#
_symmetry.space_group_name_H-M   'P 1'
#
loop_
_entity.id
_entity.type
_entity.pdbx_description
1 polymer ?
#
loop_
_entity_poly.entity_id
_entity_poly.type
_entity_poly.pdbx_seq_one_letter_code
_entity_poly.pdbx_strand_id
1 'polypeptide(L)'
;MSIKNKLVTAFSIILILLTGLGIISINFLDRVNQTSTIIAEKVIPRLDCINQLNYDIARFRSFEFEHITLSKKEDMDALEKRMEEKKTIINKNIDLYQSYDNDEHIHIVKAEWDKYLAEHDKLIQVSRQLDIIKSTEVINDVSKSAFYNLSDALKSLIKENEENANKTSHNGDEMYGYISMIILAIVTGTILFGIIMAVFITYSVTKPIKKLKIRLQELVQKGGDLTQSIDLKSRDEIGELASAVNQFIDNIRGIIIEVNHSVSGVDNAVYSVKECLNVLNENVDESSATIEELSAGMEETAAAAEEVNASSADIASASEALAERAQQGAEAVSKINERAAYLKKGASDSQIAANAVYENTKVNLEAALKKSDGISQINVLSHAILEISEQTNLLALNAAIEAARAGEAGKGFAVVADEIRKLAEDSKTTVSEIQKVTVEVLSSVNELAANSKTIMEFFDTTVSNDYKEMVKIGTAYGDDGLFVDNLVSDFSATSEELTATIDGVIKAVSEVAITVGEGAAGTQDIAERIIKIVELVEEVNKQMNISLESSDNLKNAVNKFKV
;
A
#
# COMPACT_ATOMS: atom_id res chain seq x y z
N MET A 1 13.55 -1.45 56.75
CA MET A 1 12.32 -1.42 57.57
C MET A 1 11.31 -0.62 56.76
N SER A 2 10.13 -1.18 56.51
CA SER A 2 9.05 -0.46 55.82
C SER A 2 8.76 0.87 56.51
N ILE A 3 8.26 1.85 55.75
CA ILE A 3 7.79 3.12 56.32
C ILE A 3 6.79 2.85 57.46
N LYS A 4 5.89 1.89 57.23
CA LYS A 4 4.93 1.40 58.24
C LYS A 4 5.62 0.99 59.54
N ASN A 5 6.63 0.13 59.46
CA ASN A 5 7.29 -0.40 60.65
C ASN A 5 8.09 0.69 61.39
N LYS A 6 8.72 1.64 60.68
CA LYS A 6 9.41 2.79 61.29
C LYS A 6 8.45 3.64 62.14
N LEU A 7 7.26 3.95 61.60
CA LEU A 7 6.25 4.75 62.30
C LEU A 7 5.68 4.02 63.51
N VAL A 8 5.30 2.75 63.35
CA VAL A 8 4.74 1.94 64.43
C VAL A 8 5.70 1.84 65.62
N THR A 9 6.99 1.54 65.37
CA THR A 9 7.98 1.45 66.45
C THR A 9 8.16 2.78 67.20
N ALA A 10 8.20 3.91 66.49
CA ALA A 10 8.35 5.23 67.11
C ALA A 10 7.19 5.56 68.07
N PHE A 11 5.95 5.40 67.60
CA PHE A 11 4.76 5.71 68.38
C PHE A 11 4.56 4.76 69.56
N SER A 12 4.80 3.45 69.38
CA SER A 12 4.67 2.47 70.46
C SER A 12 5.60 2.77 71.64
N ILE A 13 6.86 3.15 71.39
CA ILE A 13 7.82 3.47 72.46
C ILE A 13 7.39 4.71 73.24
N ILE A 14 6.96 5.77 72.55
CA ILE A 14 6.47 7.00 73.20
C ILE A 14 5.24 6.69 74.06
N LEU A 15 4.32 5.88 73.57
CA LEU A 15 3.11 5.52 74.30
C LEU A 15 3.45 4.76 75.60
N ILE A 16 4.37 3.80 75.53
CA ILE A 16 4.86 3.03 76.70
C ILE A 16 5.49 3.96 77.74
N LEU A 17 6.33 4.91 77.32
CA LEU A 17 6.97 5.88 78.23
C LEU A 17 5.94 6.78 78.93
N LEU A 18 4.93 7.26 78.22
CA LEU A 18 3.85 8.08 78.79
C LEU A 18 3.00 7.29 79.79
N THR A 19 2.64 6.05 79.47
CA THR A 19 1.91 5.17 80.40
C THR A 19 2.72 4.90 81.66
N GLY A 20 4.03 4.64 81.52
CA GLY A 20 4.93 4.43 82.65
C GLY A 20 5.03 5.66 83.57
N LEU A 21 5.18 6.85 82.99
CA LEU A 21 5.18 8.12 83.72
C LEU A 21 3.89 8.32 84.53
N GLY A 22 2.73 8.04 83.92
CA GLY A 22 1.43 8.16 84.57
C GLY A 22 1.29 7.25 85.79
N ILE A 23 1.66 5.97 85.68
CA ILE A 23 1.58 5.00 86.78
C ILE A 23 2.47 5.41 87.96
N ILE A 24 3.71 5.84 87.69
CA ILE A 24 4.65 6.29 88.73
C ILE A 24 4.11 7.52 89.46
N SER A 25 3.55 8.48 88.71
CA SER A 25 3.04 9.74 89.27
C SER A 25 1.83 9.51 90.19
N ILE A 26 0.91 8.63 89.81
CA ILE A 26 -0.27 8.28 90.63
C ILE A 26 0.14 7.60 91.94
N ASN A 27 1.03 6.60 91.87
CA ASN A 27 1.51 5.89 93.07
C ASN A 27 2.24 6.81 94.06
N PHE A 28 2.92 7.85 93.55
CA PHE A 28 3.59 8.83 94.39
C PHE A 28 2.61 9.76 95.11
N LEU A 29 1.63 10.31 94.39
CA LEU A 29 0.60 11.16 94.97
C LEU A 29 -0.11 10.47 96.14
N ASP A 30 -0.34 9.16 96.01
CA ASP A 30 -0.96 8.36 97.07
C ASP A 30 -0.09 8.27 98.34
N ARG A 31 1.24 8.10 98.22
CA ARG A 31 2.15 8.05 99.38
C ARG A 31 2.26 9.38 100.12
N VAL A 32 2.28 10.49 99.40
CA VAL A 32 2.27 11.83 100.01
C VAL A 32 0.94 12.06 100.74
N ASN A 33 -0.17 11.65 100.12
CA ASN A 33 -1.49 11.74 100.72
C ASN A 33 -1.57 10.94 102.04
N GLN A 34 -1.08 9.70 102.07
CA GLN A 34 -1.05 8.88 103.28
C GLN A 34 -0.26 9.51 104.44
N THR A 35 0.87 10.15 104.14
CA THR A 35 1.69 10.84 105.16
C THR A 35 0.94 12.04 105.76
N SER A 36 0.24 12.80 104.92
CA SER A 36 -0.64 13.88 105.36
C SER A 36 -1.77 13.37 106.26
N THR A 37 -2.41 12.25 105.90
CA THR A 37 -3.46 11.62 106.73
C THR A 37 -2.95 11.20 108.11
N ILE A 38 -1.74 10.64 108.20
CA ILE A 38 -1.13 10.23 109.48
C ILE A 38 -0.96 11.44 110.42
N ILE A 39 -0.50 12.57 109.89
CA ILE A 39 -0.32 13.79 110.68
C ILE A 39 -1.68 14.30 111.21
N ALA A 40 -2.69 14.35 110.34
CA ALA A 40 -4.01 14.86 110.69
C ALA A 40 -4.76 13.98 111.69
N GLU A 41 -4.73 12.65 111.53
CA GLU A 41 -5.58 11.73 112.30
C GLU A 41 -4.90 11.17 113.55
N LYS A 42 -3.56 11.12 113.62
CA LYS A 42 -2.84 10.50 114.74
C LYS A 42 -2.00 11.49 115.53
N VAL A 43 -1.23 12.34 114.85
CA VAL A 43 -0.25 13.21 115.53
C VAL A 43 -0.93 14.38 116.24
N ILE A 44 -1.87 15.07 115.56
CA ILE A 44 -2.56 16.23 116.14
C ILE A 44 -3.42 15.85 117.37
N PRO A 45 -4.32 14.84 117.32
CA PRO A 45 -5.15 14.49 118.48
C PRO A 45 -4.34 14.02 119.69
N ARG A 46 -3.21 13.35 119.46
CA ARG A 46 -2.29 12.92 120.52
C ARG A 46 -1.66 14.11 121.24
N LEU A 47 -1.18 15.11 120.49
CA LEU A 47 -0.57 16.32 121.05
C LEU A 47 -1.58 17.17 121.82
N ASP A 48 -2.80 17.29 121.30
CA ASP A 48 -3.92 17.98 121.96
C ASP A 48 -4.25 17.32 123.31
N CYS A 49 -4.30 15.99 123.36
CA CYS A 49 -4.58 15.22 124.57
C CYS A 49 -3.55 15.45 125.69
N ILE A 50 -2.24 15.47 125.39
CA ILE A 50 -1.20 15.71 126.42
C ILE A 50 -1.25 17.15 126.92
N ASN A 51 -1.47 18.12 126.03
CA ASN A 51 -1.59 19.52 126.42
C ASN A 51 -2.79 19.75 127.35
N GLN A 52 -3.92 19.10 127.05
CA GLN A 52 -5.10 19.08 127.92
C GLN A 52 -4.79 18.47 129.29
N LEU A 53 -4.04 17.35 129.32
CA LEU A 53 -3.65 16.67 130.55
C LEU A 53 -2.74 17.55 131.43
N ASN A 54 -1.77 18.24 130.83
CA ASN A 54 -0.89 19.19 131.51
C ASN A 54 -1.69 20.35 132.12
N TYR A 55 -2.67 20.89 131.39
CA TYR A 55 -3.58 21.92 131.90
C TYR A 55 -4.42 21.41 133.09
N ASP A 56 -5.00 20.22 132.98
CA ASP A 56 -5.86 19.66 134.02
C ASP A 56 -5.09 19.37 135.32
N ILE A 57 -3.85 18.88 135.23
CA ILE A 57 -2.98 18.63 136.39
C ILE A 57 -2.56 19.94 137.07
N ALA A 58 -2.20 20.97 136.31
CA ALA A 58 -1.92 22.30 136.87
C ALA A 58 -3.17 22.89 137.57
N ARG A 59 -4.36 22.66 137.00
CA ARG A 59 -5.62 23.07 137.62
C ARG A 59 -5.89 22.30 138.91
N PHE A 60 -5.61 21.00 138.95
CA PHE A 60 -5.75 20.20 140.16
C PHE A 60 -4.86 20.72 141.31
N ARG A 61 -3.60 21.04 141.02
CA ARG A 61 -2.69 21.67 141.99
C ARG A 61 -3.22 23.00 142.51
N SER A 62 -3.86 23.80 141.66
CA SER A 62 -4.48 25.07 142.11
C SER A 62 -5.61 24.86 143.11
N PHE A 63 -6.37 23.76 142.99
CA PHE A 63 -7.39 23.44 143.97
C PHE A 63 -6.77 23.08 145.32
N GLU A 64 -5.62 22.40 145.37
CA GLU A 64 -4.96 22.10 146.65
C GLU A 64 -4.58 23.37 147.41
N PHE A 65 -4.06 24.37 146.69
CA PHE A 65 -3.78 25.69 147.27
C PHE A 65 -5.06 26.40 147.72
N GLU A 66 -6.16 26.28 146.98
CA GLU A 66 -7.47 26.81 147.39
C GLU A 66 -7.92 26.12 148.70
N HIS A 67 -7.80 24.80 148.79
CA HIS A 67 -8.25 23.98 149.93
C HIS A 67 -7.57 24.38 151.25
N ILE A 68 -6.26 24.61 151.25
CA ILE A 68 -5.53 25.00 152.46
C ILE A 68 -5.88 26.41 152.98
N THR A 69 -6.47 27.25 152.15
CA THR A 69 -6.88 28.63 152.53
C THR A 69 -8.30 28.71 153.06
N LEU A 70 -9.11 27.66 152.87
CA LEU A 70 -10.49 27.63 153.32
C LEU A 70 -10.56 27.55 154.85
N SER A 71 -11.49 28.31 155.42
CA SER A 71 -11.69 28.40 156.89
C SER A 71 -12.92 27.61 157.36
N LYS A 72 -13.74 27.09 156.44
CA LYS A 72 -14.97 26.35 156.70
C LYS A 72 -14.93 24.96 156.07
N LYS A 73 -15.34 23.95 156.83
CA LYS A 73 -15.36 22.55 156.37
C LYS A 73 -16.38 22.30 155.25
N GLU A 74 -17.50 23.02 155.24
CA GLU A 74 -18.52 22.90 154.18
C GLU A 74 -17.98 23.33 152.80
N ASP A 75 -17.15 24.37 152.75
CA ASP A 75 -16.51 24.83 151.51
C ASP A 75 -15.41 23.85 151.06
N MET A 76 -14.72 23.20 152.02
CA MET A 76 -13.75 22.15 151.74
C MET A 76 -14.43 20.94 151.08
N ASP A 77 -15.58 20.48 151.60
CA ASP A 77 -16.34 19.36 151.00
C ASP A 77 -16.75 19.65 149.54
N ALA A 78 -17.16 20.89 149.24
CA ALA A 78 -17.53 21.30 147.89
C ALA A 78 -16.31 21.31 146.94
N LEU A 79 -15.14 21.73 147.42
CA LEU A 79 -13.91 21.75 146.64
C LEU A 79 -13.33 20.35 146.43
N GLU A 80 -13.37 19.48 147.45
CA GLU A 80 -12.97 18.08 147.35
C GLU A 80 -13.81 17.34 146.29
N LYS A 81 -15.11 17.61 146.19
CA LYS A 81 -15.94 17.04 145.11
C LYS A 81 -15.47 17.47 143.72
N ARG A 82 -15.11 18.75 143.55
CA ARG A 82 -14.55 19.29 142.28
C ARG A 82 -13.17 18.70 141.97
N MET A 83 -12.36 18.47 143.01
CA MET A 83 -11.09 17.76 142.87
C MET A 83 -11.31 16.34 142.38
N GLU A 84 -12.25 15.59 142.96
CA GLU A 84 -12.50 14.20 142.54
C GLU A 84 -13.05 14.10 141.11
N GLU A 85 -13.92 15.04 140.70
CA GLU A 85 -14.35 15.18 139.31
C GLU A 85 -13.15 15.46 138.38
N LYS A 86 -12.25 16.36 138.77
CA LYS A 86 -11.05 16.69 137.98
C LYS A 86 -10.06 15.52 137.93
N LYS A 87 -9.86 14.80 139.03
CA LYS A 87 -9.06 13.57 139.09
C LYS A 87 -9.60 12.50 138.14
N THR A 88 -10.93 12.35 138.07
CA THR A 88 -11.59 11.44 137.12
C THR A 88 -11.31 11.83 135.67
N ILE A 89 -11.34 13.13 135.35
CA ILE A 89 -11.00 13.65 134.01
C ILE A 89 -9.52 13.40 133.68
N ILE A 90 -8.61 13.65 134.64
CA ILE A 90 -7.17 13.42 134.46
C ILE A 90 -6.90 11.94 134.19
N ASN A 91 -7.46 11.02 135.00
CA ASN A 91 -7.32 9.58 134.77
C ASN A 91 -7.88 9.16 133.40
N LYS A 92 -9.04 9.68 133.00
CA LYS A 92 -9.61 9.42 131.68
C LYS A 92 -8.72 9.92 130.54
N ASN A 93 -8.09 11.09 130.70
CA ASN A 93 -7.19 11.65 129.70
C ASN A 93 -5.85 10.89 129.63
N ILE A 94 -5.36 10.38 130.77
CA ILE A 94 -4.20 9.46 130.80
C ILE A 94 -4.53 8.18 130.02
N ASP A 95 -5.69 7.57 130.28
CA ASP A 95 -6.11 6.34 129.59
C ASP A 95 -6.41 6.57 128.09
N LEU A 96 -6.99 7.74 127.75
CA LEU A 96 -7.20 8.15 126.35
C LEU A 96 -5.87 8.32 125.62
N TYR A 97 -4.88 8.95 126.25
CA TYR A 97 -3.56 9.06 125.67
C TYR A 97 -2.92 7.68 125.45
N GLN A 98 -3.05 6.76 126.43
CA GLN A 98 -2.58 5.38 126.28
C GLN A 98 -3.22 4.65 125.08
N SER A 99 -4.44 5.04 124.68
CA SER A 99 -5.06 4.50 123.45
C SER A 99 -4.48 5.06 122.15
N TYR A 100 -3.92 6.27 122.18
CA TYR A 100 -3.23 6.88 121.05
C TYR A 100 -1.77 6.42 120.94
N ASP A 101 -1.05 6.41 122.06
CA ASP A 101 0.28 5.82 122.17
C ASP A 101 0.54 5.38 123.63
N ASN A 102 0.86 4.11 123.79
CA ASN A 102 1.15 3.50 125.09
C ASN A 102 2.67 3.40 125.29
N ASP A 103 3.33 4.56 125.31
CA ASP A 103 4.78 4.65 125.43
C ASP A 103 5.24 4.62 126.90
N GLU A 104 6.56 4.49 127.11
CA GLU A 104 7.14 4.45 128.45
C GLU A 104 6.91 5.76 129.23
N HIS A 105 6.84 6.90 128.55
CA HIS A 105 6.68 8.21 129.16
C HIS A 105 5.26 8.46 129.71
N ILE A 106 4.19 7.99 129.06
CA ILE A 106 2.85 8.07 129.67
C ILE A 106 2.74 7.17 130.89
N HIS A 107 3.44 6.03 130.92
CA HIS A 107 3.54 5.21 132.13
C HIS A 107 4.27 5.94 133.26
N ILE A 108 5.31 6.71 132.96
CA ILE A 108 5.98 7.59 133.93
C ILE A 108 5.03 8.67 134.44
N VAL A 109 4.29 9.35 133.55
CA VAL A 109 3.29 10.36 133.94
C VAL A 109 2.23 9.77 134.86
N LYS A 110 1.72 8.57 134.55
CA LYS A 110 0.73 7.86 135.40
C LYS A 110 1.32 7.52 136.77
N ALA A 111 2.54 7.00 136.82
CA ALA A 111 3.21 6.66 138.07
C ALA A 111 3.50 7.89 138.95
N GLU A 112 3.94 9.00 138.36
CA GLU A 112 4.15 10.26 139.08
C GLU A 112 2.82 10.90 139.51
N TRP A 113 1.75 10.72 138.73
CA TRP A 113 0.39 11.16 139.11
C TRP A 113 -0.12 10.39 140.33
N ASP A 114 0.05 9.06 140.36
CA ASP A 114 -0.32 8.24 141.51
C ASP A 114 0.47 8.62 142.78
N LYS A 115 1.78 8.89 142.64
CA LYS A 115 2.62 9.38 143.76
C LYS A 115 2.15 10.75 144.25
N TYR A 116 1.82 11.65 143.33
CA TYR A 116 1.32 12.98 143.66
C TYR A 116 -0.05 12.92 144.36
N LEU A 117 -0.94 12.01 143.94
CA LEU A 117 -2.20 11.75 144.63
C LEU A 117 -2.02 11.22 146.06
N ALA A 118 -1.00 10.39 146.32
CA ALA A 118 -0.72 9.92 147.67
C ALA A 118 -0.30 11.06 148.61
N GLU A 119 0.42 12.07 148.11
CA GLU A 119 0.75 13.28 148.87
C GLU A 119 -0.44 14.25 148.98
N HIS A 120 -1.29 14.31 147.94
CA HIS A 120 -2.57 15.02 147.98
C HIS A 120 -3.45 14.53 149.14
N ASP A 121 -3.63 13.22 149.30
CA ASP A 121 -4.48 12.67 150.36
C ASP A 121 -3.98 13.07 151.77
N LYS A 122 -2.65 13.08 151.97
CA LYS A 122 -2.04 13.56 153.22
C LYS A 122 -2.29 15.05 153.42
N LEU A 123 -2.17 15.85 152.36
CA LEU A 123 -2.41 17.29 152.40
C LEU A 123 -3.86 17.61 152.79
N ILE A 124 -4.84 16.93 152.19
CA ILE A 124 -6.26 17.13 152.50
C ILE A 124 -6.56 16.75 153.97
N GLN A 125 -5.99 15.65 154.47
CA GLN A 125 -6.15 15.24 155.87
C GLN A 125 -5.62 16.29 156.87
N VAL A 126 -4.44 16.87 156.62
CA VAL A 126 -3.87 17.93 157.45
C VAL A 126 -4.67 19.22 157.31
N SER A 127 -5.08 19.57 156.09
CA SER A 127 -5.87 20.77 155.81
C SER A 127 -7.24 20.75 156.51
N ARG A 128 -7.89 19.59 156.64
CA ARG A 128 -9.17 19.44 157.38
C ARG A 128 -9.04 19.70 158.89
N GLN A 129 -7.84 19.66 159.45
CA GLN A 129 -7.58 20.04 160.84
C GLN A 129 -7.49 21.57 161.02
N LEU A 130 -7.62 22.35 159.93
CA LEU A 130 -7.50 23.82 159.89
C LEU A 130 -6.13 24.34 160.36
N ASP A 131 -5.10 23.48 160.33
CA ASP A 131 -3.72 23.86 160.60
C ASP A 131 -3.05 24.36 159.31
N ILE A 132 -3.18 25.66 159.07
CA ILE A 132 -2.64 26.32 157.87
C ILE A 132 -1.12 26.20 157.82
N ILE A 133 -0.42 26.28 158.96
CA ILE A 133 1.05 26.26 159.00
C ILE A 133 1.53 24.88 158.55
N LYS A 134 0.97 23.81 159.14
CA LYS A 134 1.34 22.44 158.78
C LYS A 134 0.91 22.05 157.38
N SER A 135 -0.25 22.52 156.92
CA SER A 135 -0.69 22.32 155.53
C SER A 135 0.22 23.04 154.52
N THR A 136 0.70 24.25 154.88
CA THR A 136 1.64 25.02 154.07
C THR A 136 3.01 24.38 154.02
N GLU A 137 3.44 23.68 155.08
CA GLU A 137 4.67 22.90 155.09
C GLU A 137 4.55 21.67 154.16
N VAL A 138 3.47 20.88 154.30
CA VAL A 138 3.24 19.70 153.46
C VAL A 138 3.14 20.06 151.97
N ILE A 139 2.41 21.14 151.63
CA ILE A 139 2.26 21.55 150.23
C ILE A 139 3.58 22.07 149.64
N ASN A 140 4.47 22.68 150.45
CA ASN A 140 5.71 23.30 149.97
C ASN A 140 6.95 22.39 150.03
N ASP A 141 6.87 21.24 150.68
CA ASP A 141 7.96 20.26 150.77
C ASP A 141 7.71 19.06 149.84
N VAL A 142 7.36 17.88 150.38
CA VAL A 142 7.24 16.62 149.62
C VAL A 142 6.20 16.70 148.50
N SER A 143 5.04 17.34 148.74
CA SER A 143 3.98 17.49 147.73
C SER A 143 4.41 18.38 146.55
N LYS A 144 5.24 19.42 146.80
CA LYS A 144 5.80 20.27 145.75
C LYS A 144 6.77 19.50 144.86
N SER A 145 7.61 18.65 145.46
CA SER A 145 8.51 17.78 144.71
C SER A 145 7.74 16.78 143.83
N ALA A 146 6.68 16.17 144.37
CA ALA A 146 5.84 15.24 143.61
C ALA A 146 5.14 15.93 142.42
N PHE A 147 4.63 17.15 142.61
CA PHE A 147 4.05 17.93 141.51
C PHE A 147 5.08 18.31 140.43
N TYR A 148 6.29 18.71 140.81
CA TYR A 148 7.32 19.05 139.83
C TYR A 148 7.79 17.84 139.03
N ASN A 149 7.98 16.69 139.67
CA ASN A 149 8.32 15.45 138.96
C ASN A 149 7.24 15.08 137.95
N LEU A 150 5.97 15.17 138.32
CA LEU A 150 4.84 14.97 137.41
C LEU A 150 4.82 15.99 136.27
N SER A 151 5.03 17.28 136.56
CA SER A 151 5.05 18.33 135.54
C SER A 151 6.21 18.15 134.55
N ASP A 152 7.38 17.72 135.02
CA ASP A 152 8.54 17.49 134.17
C ASP A 152 8.39 16.20 133.33
N ALA A 153 7.74 15.16 133.87
CA ALA A 153 7.34 13.98 133.10
C ALA A 153 6.38 14.36 131.95
N LEU A 154 5.37 15.20 132.23
CA LEU A 154 4.44 15.72 131.21
C LEU A 154 5.13 16.58 130.16
N LYS A 155 6.00 17.52 130.56
CA LYS A 155 6.74 18.36 129.61
C LYS A 155 7.65 17.54 128.71
N SER A 156 8.29 16.51 129.25
CA SER A 156 9.13 15.60 128.45
C SER A 156 8.29 14.87 127.40
N LEU A 157 7.11 14.36 127.80
CA LEU A 157 6.15 13.71 126.89
C LEU A 157 5.65 14.66 125.78
N ILE A 158 5.36 15.92 126.11
CA ILE A 158 4.97 16.94 125.11
C ILE A 158 6.11 17.18 124.11
N LYS A 159 7.34 17.38 124.60
CA LYS A 159 8.50 17.70 123.76
C LYS A 159 8.82 16.57 122.77
N GLU A 160 8.81 15.32 123.21
CA GLU A 160 9.05 14.18 122.30
C GLU A 160 7.97 14.09 121.21
N ASN A 161 6.71 14.35 121.56
CA ASN A 161 5.63 14.35 120.59
C ASN A 161 5.76 15.46 119.56
N GLU A 162 6.20 16.65 119.95
CA GLU A 162 6.52 17.74 119.03
C GLU A 162 7.69 17.40 118.11
N GLU A 163 8.76 16.77 118.63
CA GLU A 163 9.89 16.31 117.82
C GLU A 163 9.49 15.23 116.81
N ASN A 164 8.67 14.26 117.22
CA ASN A 164 8.13 13.23 116.34
C ASN A 164 7.20 13.78 115.25
N ALA A 165 6.38 14.80 115.57
CA ALA A 165 5.54 15.50 114.60
C ALA A 165 6.40 16.20 113.53
N ASN A 166 7.43 16.94 113.95
CA ASN A 166 8.34 17.65 113.05
C ASN A 166 9.12 16.68 112.16
N LYS A 167 9.59 15.55 112.70
CA LYS A 167 10.29 14.51 111.93
C LYS A 167 9.39 13.89 110.86
N THR A 168 8.11 13.67 111.18
CA THR A 168 7.13 13.13 110.23
C THR A 168 6.84 14.12 109.10
N SER A 169 6.75 15.42 109.40
CA SER A 169 6.60 16.48 108.39
C SER A 169 7.83 16.58 107.48
N HIS A 170 9.04 16.58 108.06
CA HIS A 170 10.28 16.71 107.31
C HIS A 170 10.52 15.54 106.34
N ASN A 171 10.22 14.31 106.77
CA ASN A 171 10.28 13.14 105.89
C ASN A 171 9.30 13.26 104.70
N GLY A 172 8.16 13.92 104.90
CA GLY A 172 7.21 14.24 103.82
C GLY A 172 7.80 15.19 102.77
N ASP A 173 8.49 16.25 103.22
CA ASP A 173 9.14 17.23 102.35
C ASP A 173 10.30 16.63 101.55
N GLU A 174 11.14 15.82 102.19
CA GLU A 174 12.24 15.13 101.49
C GLU A 174 11.70 14.17 100.42
N MET A 175 10.64 13.42 100.73
CA MET A 175 10.02 12.50 99.79
C MET A 175 9.45 13.24 98.57
N TYR A 176 8.92 14.46 98.75
CA TYR A 176 8.46 15.30 97.65
C TYR A 176 9.60 15.74 96.72
N GLY A 177 10.74 16.16 97.30
CA GLY A 177 11.90 16.61 96.53
C GLY A 177 12.51 15.53 95.63
N TYR A 178 12.78 14.35 96.19
CA TYR A 178 13.38 13.24 95.43
C TYR A 178 12.50 12.79 94.25
N ILE A 179 11.19 12.72 94.46
CA ILE A 179 10.28 12.16 93.45
C ILE A 179 9.93 13.18 92.36
N SER A 180 9.84 14.47 92.71
CA SER A 180 9.71 15.54 91.72
C SER A 180 10.90 15.57 90.74
N MET A 181 12.12 15.29 91.21
CA MET A 181 13.32 15.21 90.36
C MET A 181 13.28 14.03 89.38
N ILE A 182 12.79 12.86 89.81
CA ILE A 182 12.63 11.66 88.95
C ILE A 182 11.60 11.92 87.85
N ILE A 183 10.45 12.51 88.18
CA ILE A 183 9.41 12.84 87.19
C ILE A 183 9.96 13.80 86.13
N LEU A 184 10.69 14.84 86.55
CA LEU A 184 11.31 15.80 85.63
C LEU A 184 12.29 15.11 84.67
N ALA A 185 13.15 14.21 85.18
CA ALA A 185 14.12 13.48 84.37
C ALA A 185 13.44 12.61 83.29
N ILE A 186 12.35 11.91 83.63
CA ILE A 186 11.61 11.05 82.68
C ILE A 186 10.93 11.90 81.60
N VAL A 187 10.33 13.05 81.98
CA VAL A 187 9.71 13.98 81.02
C VAL A 187 10.74 14.50 80.03
N THR A 188 11.89 14.98 80.50
CA THR A 188 12.97 15.48 79.63
C THR A 188 13.49 14.37 78.70
N GLY A 189 13.68 13.15 79.20
CA GLY A 189 14.10 12.00 78.40
C GLY A 189 13.11 11.65 77.28
N THR A 190 11.82 11.70 77.57
CA THR A 190 10.75 11.40 76.60
C THR A 190 10.71 12.44 75.48
N ILE A 191 10.89 13.73 75.80
CA ILE A 191 10.95 14.81 74.80
C ILE A 191 12.17 14.64 73.88
N LEU A 192 13.35 14.38 74.46
CA LEU A 192 14.58 14.16 73.68
C LEU A 192 14.44 12.97 72.73
N PHE A 193 13.87 11.87 73.20
CA PHE A 193 13.61 10.70 72.35
C PHE A 193 12.65 11.02 71.19
N GLY A 194 11.59 11.78 71.46
CA GLY A 194 10.66 12.25 70.43
C GLY A 194 11.35 13.06 69.32
N ILE A 195 12.25 13.98 69.69
CA ILE A 195 13.02 14.78 68.72
C ILE A 195 13.92 13.89 67.86
N ILE A 196 14.64 12.93 68.47
CA ILE A 196 15.53 12.00 67.75
C ILE A 196 14.74 11.19 66.73
N MET A 197 13.57 10.64 67.11
CA MET A 197 12.72 9.89 66.18
C MET A 197 12.15 10.76 65.07
N ALA A 198 11.75 12.00 65.36
CA ALA A 198 11.26 12.94 64.33
C ALA A 198 12.34 13.23 63.27
N VAL A 199 13.59 13.45 63.69
CA VAL A 199 14.73 13.65 62.78
C VAL A 199 14.99 12.38 61.96
N PHE A 200 14.98 11.20 62.59
CA PHE A 200 15.20 9.91 61.92
C PHE A 200 14.15 9.62 60.84
N ILE A 201 12.87 9.86 61.12
CA ILE A 201 11.78 9.66 60.16
C ILE A 201 11.90 10.65 59.00
N THR A 202 12.19 11.92 59.30
CA THR A 202 12.39 12.96 58.27
C THR A 202 13.51 12.60 57.31
N TYR A 203 14.64 12.09 57.82
CA TYR A 203 15.77 11.73 56.98
C TYR A 203 15.55 10.43 56.19
N SER A 204 14.84 9.48 56.77
CA SER A 204 14.65 8.15 56.19
C SER A 204 13.44 8.01 55.25
N VAL A 205 12.51 8.99 55.25
CA VAL A 205 11.30 8.98 54.40
C VAL A 205 11.21 10.24 53.54
N THR A 206 11.20 11.42 54.16
CA THR A 206 10.96 12.69 53.47
C THR A 206 12.07 13.03 52.47
N LYS A 207 13.34 12.77 52.82
CA LYS A 207 14.49 13.08 51.95
C LYS A 207 14.50 12.21 50.66
N PRO A 208 14.34 10.87 50.71
CA PRO A 208 14.16 10.03 49.53
C PRO A 208 12.99 10.45 48.63
N ILE A 209 11.81 10.73 49.20
CA ILE A 209 10.64 11.19 48.45
C ILE A 209 10.92 12.53 47.74
N LYS A 210 11.58 13.47 48.43
CA LYS A 210 11.96 14.75 47.82
C LYS A 210 12.94 14.56 46.67
N LYS A 211 13.90 13.62 46.78
CA LYS A 211 14.83 13.28 45.69
C LYS A 211 14.07 12.68 44.49
N LEU A 212 13.15 11.75 44.73
CA LEU A 212 12.29 11.17 43.69
C LEU A 212 11.48 12.26 42.95
N LYS A 213 10.84 13.16 43.71
CA LYS A 213 10.10 14.31 43.16
C LYS A 213 10.99 15.19 42.28
N ILE A 214 12.17 15.57 42.76
CA ILE A 214 13.10 16.41 42.00
C ILE A 214 13.50 15.74 40.69
N ARG A 215 13.84 14.44 40.72
CA ARG A 215 14.21 13.71 39.50
C ARG A 215 13.08 13.61 38.49
N LEU A 216 11.85 13.37 38.94
CA LEU A 216 10.67 13.39 38.07
C LEU A 216 10.42 14.80 37.48
N GLN A 217 10.59 15.84 38.28
CA GLN A 217 10.47 17.23 37.80
C GLN A 217 11.58 17.58 36.79
N GLU A 218 12.81 17.13 37.01
CA GLU A 218 13.92 17.28 36.07
C GLU A 218 13.61 16.59 34.73
N LEU A 219 13.04 15.38 34.78
CA LEU A 219 12.66 14.64 33.57
C LEU A 219 11.60 15.38 32.76
N VAL A 220 10.60 15.98 33.41
CA VAL A 220 9.58 16.80 32.76
C VAL A 220 10.13 18.14 32.24
N GLN A 221 10.92 18.86 33.05
CA GLN A 221 11.46 20.18 32.66
C GLN A 221 12.49 20.09 31.53
N LYS A 222 13.25 19.00 31.45
CA LYS A 222 14.21 18.76 30.37
C LYS A 222 13.59 18.14 29.12
N GLY A 223 12.27 18.23 28.96
CA GLY A 223 11.57 17.78 27.75
C GLY A 223 11.44 16.26 27.61
N GLY A 224 11.64 15.50 28.69
CA GLY A 224 11.65 14.04 28.64
C GLY A 224 13.04 13.48 28.30
N ASP A 225 14.05 13.85 29.08
CA ASP A 225 15.36 13.19 29.02
C ASP A 225 15.29 11.80 29.67
N LEU A 226 15.03 10.79 28.84
CA LEU A 226 14.87 9.39 29.20
C LEU A 226 16.21 8.66 29.38
N THR A 227 17.34 9.36 29.21
CA THR A 227 18.68 8.80 29.54
C THR A 227 18.96 8.84 31.03
N GLN A 228 18.18 9.59 31.80
CA GLN A 228 18.33 9.74 33.25
C GLN A 228 17.68 8.57 33.99
N SER A 229 18.37 8.06 35.01
CA SER A 229 17.82 7.06 35.93
C SER A 229 17.71 7.62 37.35
N ILE A 230 16.70 7.14 38.08
CA ILE A 230 16.48 7.50 39.47
C ILE A 230 17.29 6.54 40.34
N ASP A 231 18.49 6.96 40.71
CA ASP A 231 19.33 6.24 41.69
C ASP A 231 18.88 6.54 43.13
N LEU A 232 18.00 5.68 43.64
CA LEU A 232 17.52 5.67 45.02
C LEU A 232 17.85 4.32 45.65
N LYS A 233 18.93 4.30 46.45
CA LYS A 233 19.33 3.15 47.26
C LYS A 233 18.48 3.08 48.53
N SER A 234 17.21 2.74 48.38
CA SER A 234 16.33 2.38 49.50
C SER A 234 15.85 0.95 49.35
N ARG A 235 15.73 0.24 50.48
CA ARG A 235 15.19 -1.14 50.55
C ARG A 235 13.77 -1.16 51.13
N ASP A 236 13.08 -0.03 51.07
CA ASP A 236 11.70 0.13 51.49
C ASP A 236 10.82 0.50 50.29
N GLU A 237 9.56 0.81 50.54
CA GLU A 237 8.56 1.07 49.51
C GLU A 237 8.95 2.21 48.55
N ILE A 238 9.82 3.13 48.98
CA ILE A 238 10.32 4.21 48.11
C ILE A 238 11.33 3.69 47.08
N GLY A 239 12.11 2.67 47.45
CA GLY A 239 13.04 2.01 46.54
C GLY A 239 12.31 1.22 45.46
N GLU A 240 11.27 0.48 45.82
CA GLU A 240 10.40 -0.23 44.88
C GLU A 240 9.72 0.74 43.91
N LEU A 241 9.19 1.87 44.42
CA LEU A 241 8.61 2.91 43.59
C LEU A 241 9.62 3.51 42.60
N ALA A 242 10.85 3.79 43.05
CA ALA A 242 11.91 4.30 42.16
C ALA A 242 12.26 3.30 41.06
N SER A 243 12.31 1.99 41.38
CA SER A 243 12.56 0.93 40.40
C SER A 243 11.44 0.81 39.37
N ALA A 244 10.18 0.87 39.80
CA ALA A 244 9.03 0.84 38.89
C ALA A 244 9.01 2.05 37.94
N VAL A 245 9.37 3.23 38.43
CA VAL A 245 9.52 4.43 37.59
C VAL A 245 10.66 4.26 36.57
N ASN A 246 11.80 3.69 36.96
CA ASN A 246 12.89 3.42 36.01
C ASN A 246 12.46 2.46 34.89
N GLN A 247 11.75 1.37 35.22
CA GLN A 247 11.20 0.46 34.21
C GLN A 247 10.23 1.16 33.26
N PHE A 248 9.41 2.07 33.77
CA PHE A 248 8.52 2.88 32.93
C PHE A 248 9.31 3.80 31.99
N ILE A 249 10.37 4.46 32.48
CA ILE A 249 11.26 5.29 31.65
C ILE A 249 11.92 4.46 30.54
N ASP A 250 12.44 3.27 30.86
CA ASP A 250 13.08 2.37 29.89
C ASP A 250 12.10 1.90 28.81
N ASN A 251 10.85 1.57 29.17
CA ASN A 251 9.82 1.18 28.22
C ASN A 251 9.46 2.33 27.26
N ILE A 252 9.29 3.55 27.77
CA ILE A 252 9.04 4.72 26.92
C ILE A 252 10.24 4.98 26.01
N ARG A 253 11.47 4.87 26.52
CA ARG A 253 12.70 4.99 25.73
C ARG A 253 12.71 4.01 24.56
N GLY A 254 12.37 2.74 24.81
CA GLY A 254 12.26 1.72 23.77
C GLY A 254 11.23 2.08 22.69
N ILE A 255 10.04 2.57 23.09
CA ILE A 255 9.00 3.02 22.15
C ILE A 255 9.50 4.18 21.28
N ILE A 256 10.14 5.20 21.86
CA ILE A 256 10.67 6.35 21.11
C ILE A 256 11.75 5.91 20.11
N ILE A 257 12.63 4.97 20.48
CA ILE A 257 13.64 4.41 19.56
C ILE A 257 12.96 3.69 18.38
N GLU A 258 11.97 2.83 18.66
CA GLU A 258 11.26 2.09 17.61
C GLU A 258 10.48 3.01 16.67
N VAL A 259 9.87 4.08 17.20
CA VAL A 259 9.19 5.10 16.39
C VAL A 259 10.19 5.84 15.51
N ASN A 260 11.36 6.23 16.02
CA ASN A 260 12.41 6.87 15.20
C ASN A 260 12.90 5.96 14.06
N HIS A 261 13.04 4.66 14.33
CA HIS A 261 13.38 3.68 13.31
C HIS A 261 12.27 3.55 12.25
N SER A 262 11.01 3.48 12.70
CA SER A 262 9.83 3.41 11.83
C SER A 262 9.68 4.64 10.93
N VAL A 263 9.86 5.84 11.48
CA VAL A 263 9.87 7.12 10.73
C VAL A 263 10.93 7.11 9.64
N SER A 264 12.16 6.66 9.95
CA SER A 264 13.22 6.55 8.95
C SER A 264 12.89 5.53 7.85
N GLY A 265 12.18 4.44 8.21
CA GLY A 265 11.65 3.48 7.25
C GLY A 265 10.61 4.09 6.31
N VAL A 266 9.71 4.93 6.83
CA VAL A 266 8.73 5.69 6.03
C VAL A 266 9.44 6.65 5.08
N ASP A 267 10.41 7.45 5.56
CA ASP A 267 11.18 8.37 4.70
C ASP A 267 11.81 7.62 3.51
N ASN A 268 12.49 6.49 3.78
CA ASN A 268 13.10 5.68 2.73
C ASN A 268 12.08 5.11 1.74
N ALA A 269 10.95 4.59 2.23
CA ALA A 269 9.88 4.11 1.37
C ALA A 269 9.34 5.23 0.49
N VAL A 270 9.22 6.45 1.04
CA VAL A 270 8.75 7.61 0.27
C VAL A 270 9.71 7.97 -0.85
N TYR A 271 11.00 8.04 -0.57
CA TYR A 271 12.01 8.32 -1.59
C TYR A 271 12.04 7.23 -2.67
N SER A 272 11.90 5.96 -2.29
CA SER A 272 11.84 4.86 -3.26
C SER A 272 10.62 4.96 -4.17
N VAL A 273 9.45 5.34 -3.64
CA VAL A 273 8.25 5.56 -4.47
C VAL A 273 8.45 6.75 -5.40
N LYS A 274 9.05 7.86 -4.94
CA LYS A 274 9.35 9.00 -5.82
C LYS A 274 10.27 8.62 -6.98
N GLU A 275 11.27 7.79 -6.75
CA GLU A 275 12.13 7.29 -7.82
C GLU A 275 11.35 6.43 -8.81
N CYS A 276 10.49 5.52 -8.33
CA CYS A 276 9.60 4.76 -9.20
C CYS A 276 8.66 5.66 -10.01
N LEU A 277 8.17 6.77 -9.45
CA LEU A 277 7.35 7.74 -10.18
C LEU A 277 8.14 8.49 -11.26
N ASN A 278 9.42 8.79 -11.04
CA ASN A 278 10.28 9.39 -12.06
C ASN A 278 10.44 8.44 -13.25
N VAL A 279 10.74 7.17 -12.99
CA VAL A 279 10.82 6.13 -14.03
C VAL A 279 9.47 5.92 -14.72
N LEU A 280 8.36 5.98 -13.98
CA LEU A 280 7.02 5.89 -14.57
C LEU A 280 6.72 7.07 -15.50
N ASN A 281 7.13 8.29 -15.16
CA ASN A 281 7.00 9.44 -16.05
C ASN A 281 7.82 9.26 -17.34
N GLU A 282 9.06 8.77 -17.24
CA GLU A 282 9.88 8.48 -18.44
C GLU A 282 9.18 7.45 -19.35
N ASN A 283 8.62 6.38 -18.77
CA ASN A 283 7.85 5.38 -19.52
C ASN A 283 6.56 5.96 -20.14
N VAL A 284 5.94 6.93 -19.49
CA VAL A 284 4.75 7.64 -20.00
C VAL A 284 5.12 8.51 -21.21
N ASP A 285 6.25 9.21 -21.15
CA ASP A 285 6.75 10.00 -22.27
C ASP A 285 7.09 9.10 -23.47
N GLU A 286 7.76 7.97 -23.23
CA GLU A 286 8.07 6.97 -24.28
C GLU A 286 6.80 6.35 -24.87
N SER A 287 5.82 6.01 -24.03
CA SER A 287 4.52 5.50 -24.48
C SER A 287 3.77 6.54 -25.32
N SER A 288 3.82 7.81 -24.94
CA SER A 288 3.19 8.91 -25.69
C SER A 288 3.83 9.07 -27.08
N ALA A 289 5.16 9.04 -27.15
CA ALA A 289 5.88 9.08 -28.43
C ALA A 289 5.52 7.88 -29.33
N THR A 290 5.42 6.68 -28.74
CA THR A 290 5.02 5.47 -29.47
C THR A 290 3.58 5.57 -29.99
N ILE A 291 2.66 6.18 -29.24
CA ILE A 291 1.27 6.42 -29.64
C ILE A 291 1.18 7.42 -30.80
N GLU A 292 1.99 8.49 -30.78
CA GLU A 292 2.08 9.42 -31.90
C GLU A 292 2.59 8.72 -33.16
N GLU A 293 3.65 7.93 -33.06
CA GLU A 293 4.20 7.16 -34.19
C GLU A 293 3.18 6.14 -34.72
N LEU A 294 2.49 5.44 -33.83
CA LEU A 294 1.45 4.48 -34.21
C LEU A 294 0.26 5.20 -34.90
N SER A 295 -0.13 6.37 -34.42
CA SER A 295 -1.20 7.16 -35.05
C SER A 295 -0.80 7.60 -36.46
N ALA A 296 0.43 8.10 -36.64
CA ALA A 296 0.95 8.44 -37.95
C ALA A 296 1.01 7.22 -38.89
N GLY A 297 1.44 6.06 -38.37
CA GLY A 297 1.45 4.81 -39.12
C GLY A 297 0.05 4.32 -39.53
N MET A 298 -0.97 4.54 -38.70
CA MET A 298 -2.36 4.24 -39.05
C MET A 298 -2.86 5.17 -40.17
N GLU A 299 -2.57 6.47 -40.10
CA GLU A 299 -2.92 7.42 -41.17
C GLU A 299 -2.24 7.08 -42.50
N GLU A 300 -0.93 6.75 -42.47
CA GLU A 300 -0.18 6.34 -43.65
C GLU A 300 -0.74 5.04 -44.25
N THR A 301 -1.06 4.05 -43.41
CA THR A 301 -1.64 2.78 -43.87
C THR A 301 -3.05 2.98 -44.45
N ALA A 302 -3.85 3.88 -43.87
CA ALA A 302 -5.16 4.23 -44.41
C ALA A 302 -5.04 4.86 -45.81
N ALA A 303 -4.12 5.82 -45.97
CA ALA A 303 -3.87 6.46 -47.26
C ALA A 303 -3.38 5.45 -48.31
N ALA A 304 -2.46 4.55 -47.93
CA ALA A 304 -2.00 3.49 -48.82
C ALA A 304 -3.13 2.52 -49.21
N ALA A 305 -4.02 2.16 -48.27
CA ALA A 305 -5.18 1.33 -48.56
C ALA A 305 -6.14 2.01 -49.56
N GLU A 306 -6.40 3.31 -49.41
CA GLU A 306 -7.20 4.08 -50.37
C GLU A 306 -6.56 4.11 -51.77
N GLU A 307 -5.25 4.31 -51.86
CA GLU A 307 -4.51 4.32 -53.12
C GLU A 307 -4.55 2.96 -53.83
N VAL A 308 -4.37 1.87 -53.09
CA VAL A 308 -4.48 0.50 -53.65
C VAL A 308 -5.91 0.22 -54.10
N ASN A 309 -6.93 0.69 -53.36
CA ASN A 309 -8.32 0.52 -53.75
C ASN A 309 -8.63 1.27 -55.05
N ALA A 310 -8.16 2.51 -55.20
CA ALA A 310 -8.29 3.28 -56.45
C ALA A 310 -7.59 2.59 -57.62
N SER A 311 -6.34 2.15 -57.41
CA SER A 311 -5.57 1.41 -58.41
C SER A 311 -6.25 0.10 -58.82
N SER A 312 -6.85 -0.61 -57.86
CA SER A 312 -7.60 -1.85 -58.14
C SER A 312 -8.82 -1.58 -59.02
N ALA A 313 -9.53 -0.46 -58.79
CA ALA A 313 -10.64 -0.03 -59.65
C ALA A 313 -10.19 0.30 -61.09
N ASP A 314 -9.05 0.95 -61.25
CA ASP A 314 -8.47 1.24 -62.56
C ASP A 314 -8.09 -0.06 -63.30
N ILE A 315 -7.47 -1.02 -62.61
CA ILE A 315 -7.12 -2.30 -63.20
C ILE A 315 -8.40 -3.11 -63.53
N ALA A 316 -9.46 -3.04 -62.72
CA ALA A 316 -10.73 -3.71 -63.02
C ALA A 316 -11.32 -3.18 -64.34
N SER A 317 -11.32 -1.86 -64.49
CA SER A 317 -11.77 -1.19 -65.72
C SER A 317 -10.91 -1.57 -66.94
N ALA A 318 -9.59 -1.66 -66.75
CA ALA A 318 -8.67 -2.10 -67.80
C ALA A 318 -8.89 -3.58 -68.19
N SER A 319 -9.23 -4.43 -67.22
CA SER A 319 -9.58 -5.83 -67.46
C SER A 319 -10.86 -5.93 -68.28
N GLU A 320 -11.92 -5.21 -67.91
CA GLU A 320 -13.18 -5.20 -68.66
C GLU A 320 -12.97 -4.74 -70.11
N ALA A 321 -12.15 -3.69 -70.32
CA ALA A 321 -11.79 -3.23 -71.65
C ALA A 321 -10.96 -4.27 -72.44
N LEU A 322 -10.14 -5.08 -71.77
CA LEU A 322 -9.39 -6.18 -72.39
C LEU A 322 -10.32 -7.30 -72.84
N ALA A 323 -11.28 -7.70 -72.00
CA ALA A 323 -12.31 -8.68 -72.36
C ALA A 323 -13.11 -8.23 -73.59
N GLU A 324 -13.54 -6.96 -73.62
CA GLU A 324 -14.26 -6.41 -74.77
C GLU A 324 -13.40 -6.46 -76.05
N ARG A 325 -12.12 -6.08 -75.96
CA ARG A 325 -11.19 -6.16 -77.10
C ARG A 325 -10.91 -7.58 -77.55
N ALA A 326 -10.83 -8.53 -76.63
CA ALA A 326 -10.71 -9.95 -76.96
C ALA A 326 -11.96 -10.41 -77.74
N GLN A 327 -13.17 -10.08 -77.26
CA GLN A 327 -14.41 -10.39 -77.96
C GLN A 327 -14.44 -9.80 -79.39
N GLN A 328 -14.07 -8.53 -79.55
CA GLN A 328 -13.95 -7.89 -80.87
C GLN A 328 -12.89 -8.58 -81.75
N GLY A 329 -11.77 -9.00 -81.15
CA GLY A 329 -10.72 -9.78 -81.81
C GLY A 329 -11.23 -11.11 -82.36
N ALA A 330 -12.04 -11.84 -81.57
CA ALA A 330 -12.61 -13.13 -81.96
C ALA A 330 -13.54 -12.97 -83.18
N GLU A 331 -14.37 -11.93 -83.19
CA GLU A 331 -15.20 -11.61 -84.35
C GLU A 331 -14.38 -11.27 -85.60
N ALA A 332 -13.28 -10.53 -85.44
CA ALA A 332 -12.39 -10.20 -86.54
C ALA A 332 -11.69 -11.45 -87.12
N VAL A 333 -11.24 -12.36 -86.26
CA VAL A 333 -10.64 -13.64 -86.64
C VAL A 333 -11.64 -14.53 -87.38
N SER A 334 -12.88 -14.62 -86.89
CA SER A 334 -13.96 -15.35 -87.58
C SER A 334 -14.14 -14.86 -89.03
N LYS A 335 -14.15 -13.53 -89.25
CA LYS A 335 -14.20 -12.92 -90.59
C LYS A 335 -12.93 -13.16 -91.42
N ILE A 336 -11.75 -13.29 -90.80
CA ILE A 336 -10.51 -13.66 -91.50
C ILE A 336 -10.64 -15.10 -92.01
N ASN A 337 -11.04 -16.02 -91.14
CA ASN A 337 -11.20 -17.44 -91.48
C ASN A 337 -12.25 -17.64 -92.59
N GLU A 338 -13.37 -16.92 -92.55
CA GLU A 338 -14.38 -16.96 -93.61
C GLU A 338 -13.80 -16.51 -94.97
N ARG A 339 -13.08 -15.37 -94.99
CA ARG A 339 -12.45 -14.85 -96.21
C ARG A 339 -11.35 -15.77 -96.73
N ALA A 340 -10.55 -16.37 -95.85
CA ALA A 340 -9.51 -17.33 -96.20
C ALA A 340 -10.12 -18.60 -96.84
N ALA A 341 -11.17 -19.14 -96.24
CA ALA A 341 -11.92 -20.27 -96.78
C ALA A 341 -12.55 -19.94 -98.14
N TYR A 342 -13.14 -18.75 -98.28
CA TYR A 342 -13.70 -18.28 -99.55
C TYR A 342 -12.62 -18.15 -100.63
N LEU A 343 -11.47 -17.53 -100.33
CA LEU A 343 -10.34 -17.39 -101.25
C LEU A 343 -9.81 -18.76 -101.69
N LYS A 344 -9.58 -19.66 -100.74
CA LYS A 344 -9.09 -21.02 -101.00
C LYS A 344 -10.04 -21.78 -101.92
N LYS A 345 -11.34 -21.75 -101.63
CA LYS A 345 -12.36 -22.40 -102.45
C LYS A 345 -12.46 -21.77 -103.83
N GLY A 346 -12.53 -20.44 -103.91
CA GLY A 346 -12.62 -19.72 -105.19
C GLY A 346 -11.41 -19.95 -106.09
N ALA A 347 -10.21 -19.99 -105.52
CA ALA A 347 -8.98 -20.32 -106.26
C ALA A 347 -8.98 -21.78 -106.75
N SER A 348 -9.41 -22.73 -105.91
CA SER A 348 -9.53 -24.14 -106.29
C SER A 348 -10.57 -24.35 -107.40
N ASP A 349 -11.76 -23.75 -107.28
CA ASP A 349 -12.82 -23.86 -108.29
C ASP A 349 -12.37 -23.23 -109.62
N SER A 350 -11.71 -22.07 -109.57
CA SER A 350 -11.15 -21.40 -110.74
C SER A 350 -10.04 -22.23 -111.40
N GLN A 351 -9.19 -22.88 -110.62
CA GLN A 351 -8.16 -23.79 -111.13
C GLN A 351 -8.76 -24.96 -111.90
N ILE A 352 -9.79 -25.60 -111.34
CA ILE A 352 -10.48 -26.73 -111.98
C ILE A 352 -11.11 -26.28 -113.30
N ALA A 353 -11.82 -25.14 -113.29
CA ALA A 353 -12.45 -24.59 -114.49
C ALA A 353 -11.41 -24.21 -115.57
N ALA A 354 -10.33 -23.54 -115.16
CA ALA A 354 -9.26 -23.12 -116.05
C ALA A 354 -8.54 -24.33 -116.68
N ASN A 355 -8.24 -25.36 -115.89
CA ASN A 355 -7.65 -26.61 -116.39
C ASN A 355 -8.59 -27.33 -117.37
N ALA A 356 -9.90 -27.34 -117.12
CA ALA A 356 -10.87 -27.94 -118.04
C ALA A 356 -10.90 -27.22 -119.40
N VAL A 357 -10.83 -25.87 -119.40
CA VAL A 357 -10.72 -25.08 -120.63
C VAL A 357 -9.40 -25.35 -121.35
N TYR A 358 -8.28 -25.42 -120.61
CA TYR A 358 -6.97 -25.74 -121.15
C TYR A 358 -6.96 -27.10 -121.87
N GLU A 359 -7.41 -28.17 -121.19
CA GLU A 359 -7.45 -29.51 -121.77
C GLU A 359 -8.39 -29.59 -122.99
N ASN A 360 -9.55 -28.95 -122.93
CA ASN A 360 -10.46 -28.89 -124.08
C ASN A 360 -9.83 -28.16 -125.27
N THR A 361 -9.16 -27.03 -125.03
CA THR A 361 -8.51 -26.23 -126.06
C THR A 361 -7.34 -26.99 -126.69
N LYS A 362 -6.54 -27.68 -125.89
CA LYS A 362 -5.46 -28.56 -126.35
C LYS A 362 -5.97 -29.63 -127.32
N VAL A 363 -7.00 -30.37 -126.92
CA VAL A 363 -7.61 -31.41 -127.76
C VAL A 363 -8.16 -30.84 -129.07
N ASN A 364 -8.85 -29.69 -129.01
CA ASN A 364 -9.40 -29.04 -130.20
C ASN A 364 -8.29 -28.53 -131.15
N LEU A 365 -7.20 -27.99 -130.61
CA LEU A 365 -6.06 -27.52 -131.39
C LEU A 365 -5.36 -28.68 -132.10
N GLU A 366 -5.08 -29.79 -131.40
CA GLU A 366 -4.52 -31.01 -132.00
C GLU A 366 -5.41 -31.55 -133.13
N ALA A 367 -6.73 -31.57 -132.91
CA ALA A 367 -7.69 -31.97 -133.93
C ALA A 367 -7.72 -31.02 -135.14
N ALA A 368 -7.64 -29.71 -134.92
CA ALA A 368 -7.62 -28.70 -135.99
C ALA A 368 -6.33 -28.77 -136.83
N LEU A 369 -5.18 -29.01 -136.19
CA LEU A 369 -3.90 -29.22 -136.87
C LEU A 369 -3.97 -30.47 -137.76
N LYS A 370 -4.48 -31.59 -137.24
CA LYS A 370 -4.65 -32.82 -138.01
C LYS A 370 -5.60 -32.65 -139.20
N LYS A 371 -6.66 -31.84 -139.07
CA LYS A 371 -7.55 -31.51 -140.20
C LYS A 371 -6.84 -30.64 -141.25
N SER A 372 -5.91 -29.79 -140.82
CA SER A 372 -5.16 -28.89 -141.70
C SER A 372 -4.16 -29.64 -142.59
N ASP A 373 -3.77 -30.88 -142.26
CA ASP A 373 -3.04 -31.76 -143.17
C ASP A 373 -3.79 -31.98 -144.50
N GLY A 374 -5.12 -31.90 -144.50
CA GLY A 374 -5.95 -31.94 -145.71
C GLY A 374 -5.64 -30.82 -146.72
N ILE A 375 -5.12 -29.68 -146.26
CA ILE A 375 -4.69 -28.58 -147.13
C ILE A 375 -3.48 -28.99 -147.98
N SER A 376 -2.62 -29.86 -147.46
CA SER A 376 -1.52 -30.46 -148.24
C SER A 376 -2.05 -31.26 -149.44
N GLN A 377 -3.20 -31.94 -149.29
CA GLN A 377 -3.85 -32.65 -150.40
C GLN A 377 -4.37 -31.69 -151.47
N ILE A 378 -4.80 -30.48 -151.12
CA ILE A 378 -5.18 -29.45 -152.10
C ILE A 378 -3.95 -29.08 -152.94
N ASN A 379 -2.78 -28.92 -152.34
CA ASN A 379 -1.56 -28.64 -153.09
C ASN A 379 -1.21 -29.76 -154.08
N VAL A 380 -1.34 -31.03 -153.66
CA VAL A 380 -1.16 -32.21 -154.53
C VAL A 380 -2.19 -32.24 -155.68
N LEU A 381 -3.47 -32.01 -155.38
CA LEU A 381 -4.53 -31.95 -156.38
C LEU A 381 -4.33 -30.79 -157.36
N SER A 382 -3.96 -29.61 -156.87
CA SER A 382 -3.60 -28.45 -157.70
C SER A 382 -2.43 -28.80 -158.62
N HIS A 383 -1.41 -29.50 -158.16
CA HIS A 383 -0.31 -29.95 -159.03
C HIS A 383 -0.82 -30.86 -160.17
N ALA A 384 -1.70 -31.81 -159.85
CA ALA A 384 -2.30 -32.68 -160.87
C ALA A 384 -3.18 -31.92 -161.88
N ILE A 385 -3.95 -30.90 -161.45
CA ILE A 385 -4.73 -30.07 -162.37
C ILE A 385 -3.81 -29.20 -163.25
N LEU A 386 -2.68 -28.73 -162.72
CA LEU A 386 -1.69 -27.99 -163.48
C LEU A 386 -1.09 -28.86 -164.60
N GLU A 387 -0.73 -30.12 -164.29
CA GLU A 387 -0.27 -31.11 -165.27
C GLU A 387 -1.33 -31.40 -166.34
N ILE A 388 -2.60 -31.58 -165.95
CA ILE A 388 -3.72 -31.77 -166.89
C ILE A 388 -3.91 -30.53 -167.77
N SER A 389 -3.83 -29.33 -167.19
CA SER A 389 -3.95 -28.07 -167.92
C SER A 389 -2.81 -27.91 -168.93
N GLU A 390 -1.58 -28.26 -168.58
CA GLU A 390 -0.44 -28.27 -169.52
C GLU A 390 -0.62 -29.29 -170.65
N GLN A 391 -1.06 -30.51 -170.33
CA GLN A 391 -1.40 -31.51 -171.36
C GLN A 391 -2.52 -31.03 -172.28
N THR A 392 -3.57 -30.42 -171.72
CA THR A 392 -4.72 -29.90 -172.46
C THR A 392 -4.30 -28.73 -173.35
N ASN A 393 -3.43 -27.84 -172.87
CA ASN A 393 -2.83 -26.75 -173.65
C ASN A 393 -2.04 -27.29 -174.85
N LEU A 394 -1.23 -28.34 -174.65
CA LEU A 394 -0.47 -29.01 -175.72
C LEU A 394 -1.37 -29.73 -176.73
N LEU A 395 -2.39 -30.44 -176.26
CA LEU A 395 -3.40 -31.10 -177.12
C LEU A 395 -4.17 -30.07 -177.96
N ALA A 396 -4.58 -28.98 -177.34
CA ALA A 396 -5.29 -27.88 -177.99
C ALA A 396 -4.40 -27.15 -179.00
N LEU A 397 -3.12 -26.93 -178.69
CA LEU A 397 -2.15 -26.37 -179.62
C LEU A 397 -1.95 -27.27 -180.85
N ASN A 398 -1.79 -28.59 -180.65
CA ASN A 398 -1.68 -29.55 -181.74
C ASN A 398 -2.96 -29.57 -182.61
N ALA A 399 -4.14 -29.50 -181.98
CA ALA A 399 -5.42 -29.43 -182.68
C ALA A 399 -5.60 -28.11 -183.46
N ALA A 400 -5.16 -26.98 -182.90
CA ALA A 400 -5.19 -25.67 -183.57
C ALA A 400 -4.25 -25.64 -184.78
N ILE A 401 -3.06 -26.24 -184.67
CA ILE A 401 -2.10 -26.40 -185.78
C ILE A 401 -2.72 -27.24 -186.91
N GLU A 402 -3.31 -28.40 -186.59
CA GLU A 402 -3.88 -29.29 -187.61
C GLU A 402 -5.16 -28.71 -188.25
N ALA A 403 -5.96 -27.96 -187.48
CA ALA A 403 -7.10 -27.22 -188.00
C ALA A 403 -6.69 -26.06 -188.93
N ALA A 404 -5.59 -25.36 -188.65
CA ALA A 404 -5.01 -24.37 -189.55
C ALA A 404 -4.52 -25.01 -190.86
N ARG A 405 -4.04 -26.26 -190.79
CA ARG A 405 -3.56 -27.05 -191.94
C ARG A 405 -4.68 -27.50 -192.89
N ALA A 406 -5.89 -27.69 -192.38
CA ALA A 406 -7.08 -28.05 -193.17
C ALA A 406 -7.74 -26.87 -193.94
N GLY A 407 -7.17 -25.67 -193.86
CA GLY A 407 -7.61 -24.50 -194.64
C GLY A 407 -9.06 -24.07 -194.33
N GLU A 408 -9.83 -23.66 -195.35
CA GLU A 408 -11.21 -23.16 -195.18
C GLU A 408 -12.14 -24.16 -194.47
N ALA A 409 -11.92 -25.48 -194.59
CA ALA A 409 -12.71 -26.51 -193.91
C ALA A 409 -12.43 -26.61 -192.39
N GLY A 410 -11.25 -26.15 -191.94
CA GLY A 410 -10.78 -26.28 -190.55
C GLY A 410 -11.03 -25.06 -189.65
N LYS A 411 -11.49 -23.94 -190.22
CA LYS A 411 -11.70 -22.65 -189.49
C LYS A 411 -12.52 -22.80 -188.21
N GLY A 412 -13.63 -23.57 -188.25
CA GLY A 412 -14.46 -23.79 -187.06
C GLY A 412 -13.75 -24.59 -185.97
N PHE A 413 -12.94 -25.59 -186.34
CA PHE A 413 -12.14 -26.38 -185.39
C PHE A 413 -10.96 -25.59 -184.81
N ALA A 414 -10.34 -24.71 -185.59
CA ALA A 414 -9.23 -23.87 -185.13
C ALA A 414 -9.69 -22.90 -184.02
N VAL A 415 -10.87 -22.29 -184.18
CA VAL A 415 -11.47 -21.42 -183.16
C VAL A 415 -11.74 -22.18 -181.87
N VAL A 416 -12.30 -23.40 -181.95
CA VAL A 416 -12.55 -24.23 -180.77
C VAL A 416 -11.25 -24.66 -180.10
N ALA A 417 -10.22 -25.03 -180.88
CA ALA A 417 -8.93 -25.44 -180.34
C ALA A 417 -8.19 -24.28 -179.65
N ASP A 418 -8.20 -23.07 -180.21
CA ASP A 418 -7.63 -21.90 -179.54
C ASP A 418 -8.42 -21.51 -178.28
N GLU A 419 -9.75 -21.70 -178.27
CA GLU A 419 -10.56 -21.47 -177.07
C GLU A 419 -10.24 -22.49 -175.97
N ILE A 420 -10.03 -23.77 -176.30
CA ILE A 420 -9.57 -24.80 -175.34
C ILE A 420 -8.17 -24.48 -174.83
N ARG A 421 -7.26 -24.03 -175.72
CA ARG A 421 -5.90 -23.62 -175.37
C ARG A 421 -5.93 -22.48 -174.34
N LYS A 422 -6.77 -21.47 -174.60
CA LYS A 422 -6.98 -20.35 -173.69
C LYS A 422 -7.60 -20.79 -172.36
N LEU A 423 -8.60 -21.68 -172.37
CA LEU A 423 -9.18 -22.26 -171.16
C LEU A 423 -8.14 -23.02 -170.31
N ALA A 424 -7.21 -23.72 -170.96
CA ALA A 424 -6.14 -24.45 -170.30
C ALA A 424 -5.08 -23.51 -169.67
N GLU A 425 -4.73 -22.41 -170.36
CA GLU A 425 -3.85 -21.36 -169.83
C GLU A 425 -4.49 -20.63 -168.64
N ASP A 426 -5.80 -20.32 -168.73
CA ASP A 426 -6.58 -19.71 -167.65
C ASP A 426 -6.71 -20.66 -166.45
N SER A 427 -6.87 -21.97 -166.70
CA SER A 427 -6.87 -23.02 -165.66
C SER A 427 -5.53 -23.12 -164.96
N LYS A 428 -4.41 -23.10 -165.70
CA LYS A 428 -3.05 -23.08 -165.13
C LYS A 428 -2.83 -21.86 -164.24
N THR A 429 -3.28 -20.68 -164.69
CA THR A 429 -3.16 -19.44 -163.92
C THR A 429 -3.97 -19.51 -162.63
N THR A 430 -5.22 -19.97 -162.71
CA THR A 430 -6.11 -20.13 -161.55
C THR A 430 -5.56 -21.15 -160.55
N VAL A 431 -5.02 -22.27 -161.02
CA VAL A 431 -4.40 -23.30 -160.18
C VAL A 431 -3.14 -22.77 -159.50
N SER A 432 -2.33 -21.96 -160.19
CA SER A 432 -1.17 -21.31 -159.58
C SER A 432 -1.57 -20.31 -158.48
N GLU A 433 -2.69 -19.61 -158.64
CA GLU A 433 -3.25 -18.77 -157.58
C GLU A 433 -3.75 -19.61 -156.38
N ILE A 434 -4.42 -20.76 -156.63
CA ILE A 434 -4.81 -21.70 -155.57
C ILE A 434 -3.58 -22.20 -154.79
N GLN A 435 -2.48 -22.53 -155.47
CA GLN A 435 -1.23 -22.93 -154.81
C GLN A 435 -0.67 -21.80 -153.93
N LYS A 436 -0.69 -20.56 -154.42
CA LYS A 436 -0.23 -19.40 -153.64
C LYS A 436 -1.08 -19.21 -152.38
N VAL A 437 -2.42 -19.25 -152.51
CA VAL A 437 -3.35 -19.11 -151.38
C VAL A 437 -3.20 -20.27 -150.39
N THR A 438 -3.04 -21.51 -150.86
CA THR A 438 -2.86 -22.67 -149.96
C THR A 438 -1.55 -22.63 -149.19
N VAL A 439 -0.46 -22.13 -149.79
CA VAL A 439 0.81 -21.89 -149.07
C VAL A 439 0.63 -20.81 -148.00
N GLU A 440 -0.04 -19.71 -148.31
CA GLU A 440 -0.32 -18.63 -147.35
C GLU A 440 -1.20 -19.13 -146.19
N VAL A 441 -2.27 -19.86 -146.48
CA VAL A 441 -3.15 -20.48 -145.46
C VAL A 441 -2.37 -21.46 -144.59
N LEU A 442 -1.51 -22.30 -145.17
CA LEU A 442 -0.69 -23.24 -144.39
C LEU A 442 0.30 -22.50 -143.47
N SER A 443 0.89 -21.40 -143.93
CA SER A 443 1.75 -20.54 -143.11
C SER A 443 0.96 -19.95 -141.93
N SER A 444 -0.22 -19.37 -142.18
CA SER A 444 -1.07 -18.80 -141.13
C SER A 444 -1.54 -19.85 -140.11
N VAL A 445 -1.85 -21.07 -140.56
CA VAL A 445 -2.21 -22.18 -139.65
C VAL A 445 -1.03 -22.58 -138.77
N ASN A 446 0.19 -22.66 -139.32
CA ASN A 446 1.38 -22.98 -138.54
C ASN A 446 1.75 -21.88 -137.54
N GLU A 447 1.64 -20.61 -137.93
CA GLU A 447 1.81 -19.48 -137.01
C GLU A 447 0.77 -19.49 -135.90
N LEU A 448 -0.50 -19.75 -136.22
CA LEU A 448 -1.57 -19.87 -135.23
C LEU A 448 -1.29 -21.03 -134.25
N ALA A 449 -0.83 -22.18 -134.76
CA ALA A 449 -0.47 -23.33 -133.94
C ALA A 449 0.69 -23.03 -132.99
N ALA A 450 1.74 -22.35 -133.49
CA ALA A 450 2.87 -21.91 -132.66
C ALA A 450 2.41 -20.94 -131.56
N ASN A 451 1.59 -19.94 -131.91
CA ASN A 451 1.05 -18.99 -130.93
C ASN A 451 0.14 -19.67 -129.90
N SER A 452 -0.73 -20.59 -130.32
CA SER A 452 -1.58 -21.36 -129.40
C SER A 452 -0.74 -22.24 -128.47
N LYS A 453 0.37 -22.83 -128.95
CA LYS A 453 1.30 -23.58 -128.10
C LYS A 453 1.95 -22.69 -127.05
N THR A 454 2.38 -21.47 -127.41
CA THR A 454 2.92 -20.50 -126.44
C THR A 454 1.91 -20.14 -125.35
N ILE A 455 0.63 -19.91 -125.72
CA ILE A 455 -0.44 -19.65 -124.75
C ILE A 455 -0.64 -20.86 -123.83
N MET A 456 -0.57 -22.07 -124.37
CA MET A 456 -0.67 -23.29 -123.59
C MET A 456 0.52 -23.49 -122.63
N GLU A 457 1.73 -23.20 -123.06
CA GLU A 457 2.92 -23.22 -122.21
C GLU A 457 2.79 -22.19 -121.08
N PHE A 458 2.35 -20.97 -121.38
CA PHE A 458 2.08 -19.94 -120.36
C PHE A 458 1.03 -20.39 -119.34
N PHE A 459 -0.02 -21.08 -119.79
CA PHE A 459 -1.02 -21.63 -118.89
C PHE A 459 -0.43 -22.68 -117.93
N ASP A 460 0.34 -23.63 -118.46
CA ASP A 460 0.91 -24.73 -117.68
C ASP A 460 1.97 -24.25 -116.67
N THR A 461 2.83 -23.32 -117.10
CA THR A 461 3.94 -22.84 -116.25
C THR A 461 3.53 -21.75 -115.27
N THR A 462 2.60 -20.87 -115.66
CA THR A 462 2.27 -19.66 -114.90
C THR A 462 0.89 -19.77 -114.29
N VAL A 463 -0.16 -19.81 -115.11
CA VAL A 463 -1.55 -19.71 -114.63
C VAL A 463 -1.92 -20.86 -113.68
N SER A 464 -1.54 -22.10 -114.02
CA SER A 464 -1.80 -23.27 -113.16
C SER A 464 -1.09 -23.16 -111.81
N ASN A 465 0.14 -22.65 -111.80
CA ASN A 465 0.92 -22.46 -110.59
C ASN A 465 0.41 -21.29 -109.75
N ASP A 466 -0.01 -20.18 -110.37
CA ASP A 466 -0.62 -19.04 -109.66
C ASP A 466 -1.85 -19.48 -108.88
N TYR A 467 -2.71 -20.32 -109.47
CA TYR A 467 -3.85 -20.88 -108.74
C TYR A 467 -3.45 -21.78 -107.56
N LYS A 468 -2.40 -22.62 -107.71
CA LYS A 468 -1.88 -23.43 -106.60
C LYS A 468 -1.38 -22.54 -105.48
N GLU A 469 -0.67 -21.47 -105.81
CA GLU A 469 -0.16 -20.52 -104.82
C GLU A 469 -1.31 -19.77 -104.13
N MET A 470 -2.37 -19.37 -104.84
CA MET A 470 -3.56 -18.76 -104.22
C MET A 470 -4.26 -19.71 -103.24
N VAL A 471 -4.38 -21.00 -103.56
CA VAL A 471 -4.92 -22.02 -102.63
C VAL A 471 -4.03 -22.15 -101.38
N LYS A 472 -2.71 -22.09 -101.56
CA LYS A 472 -1.73 -22.13 -100.48
C LYS A 472 -1.82 -20.88 -99.59
N ILE A 473 -1.94 -19.68 -100.17
CA ILE A 473 -2.16 -18.42 -99.45
C ILE A 473 -3.47 -18.48 -98.66
N GLY A 474 -4.56 -18.95 -99.26
CA GLY A 474 -5.84 -19.12 -98.56
C GLY A 474 -5.76 -20.11 -97.40
N THR A 475 -4.88 -21.12 -97.48
CA THR A 475 -4.62 -22.04 -96.35
C THR A 475 -3.80 -21.35 -95.26
N ALA A 476 -2.71 -20.67 -95.63
CA ALA A 476 -1.87 -19.94 -94.69
C ALA A 476 -2.65 -18.87 -93.91
N TYR A 477 -3.55 -18.13 -94.56
CA TYR A 477 -4.43 -17.18 -93.85
C TYR A 477 -5.43 -17.83 -92.90
N GLY A 478 -5.86 -19.07 -93.17
CA GLY A 478 -6.66 -19.84 -92.22
C GLY A 478 -5.84 -20.26 -90.99
N ASP A 479 -4.59 -20.69 -91.22
CA ASP A 479 -3.67 -21.06 -90.13
C ASP A 479 -3.29 -19.82 -89.28
N ASP A 480 -3.01 -18.68 -89.91
CA ASP A 480 -2.79 -17.39 -89.23
C ASP A 480 -4.04 -16.97 -88.43
N GLY A 481 -5.23 -17.17 -89.00
CA GLY A 481 -6.50 -16.94 -88.31
C GLY A 481 -6.61 -17.78 -87.04
N LEU A 482 -6.32 -19.08 -87.11
CA LEU A 482 -6.30 -19.97 -85.93
C LEU A 482 -5.25 -19.55 -84.88
N PHE A 483 -4.09 -19.06 -85.31
CA PHE A 483 -3.09 -18.54 -84.36
C PHE A 483 -3.61 -17.33 -83.60
N VAL A 484 -4.22 -16.37 -84.29
CA VAL A 484 -4.80 -15.17 -83.66
C VAL A 484 -6.03 -15.53 -82.81
N ASP A 485 -6.83 -16.53 -83.20
CA ASP A 485 -7.95 -17.05 -82.40
C ASP A 485 -7.50 -17.52 -81.01
N ASN A 486 -6.43 -18.32 -80.97
CA ASN A 486 -5.86 -18.80 -79.71
C ASN A 486 -5.35 -17.64 -78.84
N LEU A 487 -4.64 -16.67 -79.44
CA LEU A 487 -4.17 -15.49 -78.71
C LEU A 487 -5.33 -14.69 -78.08
N VAL A 488 -6.42 -14.53 -78.84
CA VAL A 488 -7.62 -13.85 -78.35
C VAL A 488 -8.29 -14.63 -77.22
N SER A 489 -8.37 -15.96 -77.34
CA SER A 489 -8.89 -16.82 -76.27
C SER A 489 -8.05 -16.72 -75.00
N ASP A 490 -6.71 -16.68 -75.13
CA ASP A 490 -5.79 -16.50 -74.01
C ASP A 490 -5.98 -15.14 -73.34
N PHE A 491 -6.18 -14.06 -74.11
CA PHE A 491 -6.49 -12.74 -73.54
C PHE A 491 -7.83 -12.71 -72.81
N SER A 492 -8.86 -13.39 -73.33
CA SER A 492 -10.15 -13.51 -72.64
C SER A 492 -10.00 -14.24 -71.30
N ALA A 493 -9.31 -15.38 -71.28
CA ALA A 493 -9.07 -16.14 -70.06
C ALA A 493 -8.24 -15.35 -69.04
N THR A 494 -7.19 -14.66 -69.50
CA THR A 494 -6.35 -13.81 -68.65
C THR A 494 -7.17 -12.67 -68.05
N SER A 495 -8.07 -12.05 -68.81
CA SER A 495 -8.94 -10.99 -68.31
C SER A 495 -9.90 -11.49 -67.22
N GLU A 496 -10.50 -12.67 -67.39
CA GLU A 496 -11.35 -13.28 -66.35
C GLU A 496 -10.57 -13.55 -65.04
N GLU A 497 -9.36 -14.12 -65.15
CA GLU A 497 -8.48 -14.37 -64.01
C GLU A 497 -8.07 -13.07 -63.31
N LEU A 498 -7.77 -12.04 -64.09
CA LEU A 498 -7.33 -10.74 -63.61
C LEU A 498 -8.46 -10.02 -62.86
N THR A 499 -9.70 -10.10 -63.36
CA THR A 499 -10.90 -9.62 -62.67
C THR A 499 -11.13 -10.33 -61.33
N ALA A 500 -11.03 -11.67 -61.31
CA ALA A 500 -11.18 -12.43 -60.07
C ALA A 500 -10.09 -12.11 -59.03
N THR A 501 -8.86 -11.88 -59.49
CA THR A 501 -7.74 -11.49 -58.63
C THR A 501 -7.97 -10.12 -58.02
N ILE A 502 -8.46 -9.15 -58.80
CA ILE A 502 -8.76 -7.80 -58.32
C ILE A 502 -9.88 -7.78 -57.29
N ASP A 503 -10.94 -8.56 -57.49
CA ASP A 503 -12.00 -8.72 -56.49
C ASP A 503 -11.43 -9.24 -55.16
N GLY A 504 -10.43 -10.13 -55.22
CA GLY A 504 -9.68 -10.59 -54.05
C GLY A 504 -8.88 -9.48 -53.39
N VAL A 505 -8.18 -8.66 -54.17
CA VAL A 505 -7.41 -7.50 -53.68
C VAL A 505 -8.32 -6.47 -53.01
N ILE A 506 -9.45 -6.09 -53.64
CA ILE A 506 -10.40 -5.13 -53.08
C ILE A 506 -10.93 -5.61 -51.71
N LYS A 507 -11.26 -6.90 -51.59
CA LYS A 507 -11.69 -7.48 -50.29
C LYS A 507 -10.58 -7.40 -49.25
N ALA A 508 -9.35 -7.79 -49.59
CA ALA A 508 -8.21 -7.73 -48.68
C ALA A 508 -7.92 -6.29 -48.23
N VAL A 509 -7.97 -5.33 -49.15
CA VAL A 509 -7.79 -3.90 -48.85
C VAL A 509 -8.90 -3.37 -47.95
N SER A 510 -10.15 -3.80 -48.15
CA SER A 510 -11.26 -3.47 -47.25
C SER A 510 -11.04 -4.01 -45.84
N GLU A 511 -10.51 -5.23 -45.68
CA GLU A 511 -10.15 -5.78 -44.37
C GLU A 511 -9.02 -5.00 -43.71
N VAL A 512 -8.01 -4.59 -44.48
CA VAL A 512 -6.93 -3.70 -44.00
C VAL A 512 -7.52 -2.37 -43.52
N ALA A 513 -8.41 -1.74 -44.28
CA ALA A 513 -9.04 -0.48 -43.89
C ALA A 513 -9.85 -0.60 -42.58
N ILE A 514 -10.59 -1.71 -42.40
CA ILE A 514 -11.29 -2.00 -41.13
C ILE A 514 -10.29 -2.14 -39.99
N THR A 515 -9.22 -2.92 -40.19
CA THR A 515 -8.19 -3.17 -39.17
C THR A 515 -7.46 -1.88 -38.78
N VAL A 516 -7.18 -1.01 -39.74
CA VAL A 516 -6.61 0.32 -39.49
C VAL A 516 -7.57 1.20 -38.68
N GLY A 517 -8.87 1.16 -38.99
CA GLY A 517 -9.89 1.86 -38.20
C GLY A 517 -9.96 1.37 -36.74
N GLU A 518 -9.91 0.06 -36.53
CA GLU A 518 -9.84 -0.54 -35.19
C GLU A 518 -8.52 -0.20 -34.48
N GLY A 519 -7.39 -0.23 -35.20
CA GLY A 519 -6.08 0.13 -34.69
C GLY A 519 -5.99 1.60 -34.26
N ALA A 520 -6.54 2.52 -35.05
CA ALA A 520 -6.63 3.93 -34.73
C ALA A 520 -7.49 4.17 -33.48
N ALA A 521 -8.66 3.51 -33.38
CA ALA A 521 -9.52 3.59 -32.19
C ALA A 521 -8.82 3.02 -30.94
N GLY A 522 -8.10 1.90 -31.08
CA GLY A 522 -7.30 1.32 -30.01
C GLY A 522 -6.18 2.25 -29.55
N THR A 523 -5.50 2.90 -30.49
CA THR A 523 -4.42 3.87 -30.22
C THR A 523 -4.96 5.09 -29.45
N GLN A 524 -6.15 5.57 -29.83
CA GLN A 524 -6.86 6.64 -29.12
C GLN A 524 -7.23 6.26 -27.67
N ASP A 525 -7.71 5.03 -27.44
CA ASP A 525 -8.02 4.54 -26.07
C ASP A 525 -6.76 4.48 -25.20
N ILE A 526 -5.63 4.03 -25.79
CA ILE A 526 -4.34 4.01 -25.08
C ILE A 526 -3.91 5.44 -24.74
N ALA A 527 -4.05 6.40 -25.65
CA ALA A 527 -3.75 7.81 -25.40
C ALA A 527 -4.56 8.36 -24.21
N GLU A 528 -5.86 8.08 -24.15
CA GLU A 528 -6.72 8.51 -23.04
C GLU A 528 -6.31 7.88 -21.70
N ARG A 529 -5.87 6.61 -21.72
CA ARG A 529 -5.34 5.93 -20.53
C ARG A 529 -4.03 6.53 -20.05
N ILE A 530 -3.14 6.93 -20.95
CA ILE A 530 -1.89 7.60 -20.61
C ILE A 530 -2.17 8.92 -19.88
N ILE A 531 -3.14 9.72 -20.36
CA ILE A 531 -3.55 10.96 -19.68
C ILE A 531 -4.02 10.66 -18.24
N LYS A 532 -4.82 9.61 -18.04
CA LYS A 532 -5.25 9.17 -16.69
C LYS A 532 -4.07 8.72 -15.81
N ILE A 533 -3.04 8.09 -16.40
CA ILE A 533 -1.83 7.69 -15.65
C ILE A 533 -1.08 8.93 -15.16
N VAL A 534 -0.94 9.97 -15.99
CA VAL A 534 -0.31 11.24 -15.59
C VAL A 534 -1.05 11.86 -14.39
N GLU A 535 -2.39 11.94 -14.45
CA GLU A 535 -3.20 12.44 -13.33
C GLU A 535 -2.99 11.62 -12.04
N LEU A 536 -2.92 10.29 -12.16
CA LEU A 536 -2.66 9.41 -11.02
C LEU A 536 -1.26 9.61 -10.45
N VAL A 537 -0.24 9.82 -11.29
CA VAL A 537 1.13 10.10 -10.85
C VAL A 537 1.19 11.39 -10.04
N GLU A 538 0.47 12.44 -10.47
CA GLU A 538 0.38 13.70 -9.72
C GLU A 538 -0.26 13.50 -8.33
N GLU A 539 -1.36 12.76 -8.25
CA GLU A 539 -2.02 12.48 -6.96
C GLU A 539 -1.15 11.62 -6.04
N VAL A 540 -0.45 10.61 -6.57
CA VAL A 540 0.51 9.83 -5.75
C VAL A 540 1.62 10.74 -5.24
N ASN A 541 2.20 11.59 -6.09
CA ASN A 541 3.23 12.55 -5.68
C ASN A 541 2.77 13.47 -4.55
N LYS A 542 1.52 13.96 -4.62
CA LYS A 542 0.91 14.75 -3.55
C LYS A 542 0.79 13.96 -2.25
N GLN A 543 0.34 12.70 -2.29
CA GLN A 543 0.27 11.85 -1.10
C GLN A 543 1.64 11.51 -0.52
N MET A 544 2.66 11.39 -1.37
CA MET A 544 4.04 11.21 -0.92
C MET A 544 4.54 12.43 -0.15
N ASN A 545 4.21 13.64 -0.60
CA ASN A 545 4.57 14.87 0.11
C ASN A 545 3.85 14.97 1.46
N ILE A 546 2.57 14.61 1.55
CA ILE A 546 1.82 14.56 2.82
C ILE A 546 2.43 13.53 3.77
N SER A 547 2.86 12.38 3.25
CA SER A 547 3.52 11.33 4.04
C SER A 547 4.87 11.78 4.60
N LEU A 548 5.68 12.50 3.79
CA LEU A 548 6.92 13.13 4.25
C LEU A 548 6.66 14.16 5.35
N GLU A 549 5.68 15.05 5.15
CA GLU A 549 5.33 16.06 6.16
C GLU A 549 4.86 15.40 7.47
N SER A 550 4.08 14.32 7.38
CA SER A 550 3.65 13.55 8.55
C SER A 550 4.82 12.86 9.25
N SER A 551 5.74 12.29 8.47
CA SER A 551 6.98 11.67 8.96
C SER A 551 7.85 12.69 9.70
N ASP A 552 8.08 13.87 9.10
CA ASP A 552 8.84 14.96 9.71
C ASP A 552 8.16 15.50 10.98
N ASN A 553 6.84 15.65 10.98
CA ASN A 553 6.09 16.05 12.16
C ASN A 553 6.24 15.04 13.30
N LEU A 554 6.18 13.74 13.00
CA LEU A 554 6.39 12.67 13.99
C LEU A 554 7.84 12.66 14.49
N LYS A 555 8.82 12.79 13.59
CA LYS A 555 10.25 12.92 13.92
C LYS A 555 10.50 14.09 14.86
N ASN A 556 9.91 15.25 14.57
CA ASN A 556 9.99 16.44 15.42
C ASN A 556 9.32 16.24 16.78
N ALA A 557 8.18 15.53 16.83
CA ALA A 557 7.51 15.22 18.09
C ALA A 557 8.35 14.29 18.98
N VAL A 558 8.99 13.29 18.37
CA VAL A 558 9.81 12.27 19.05
C VAL A 558 11.17 12.83 19.45
N ASN A 559 11.77 13.71 18.65
CA ASN A 559 13.03 14.41 18.95
C ASN A 559 12.95 15.35 20.17
N LYS A 560 11.74 15.65 20.67
CA LYS A 560 11.59 16.35 21.96
C LYS A 560 12.13 15.49 23.12
N PHE A 561 12.02 14.17 23.00
CA PHE A 561 12.55 13.23 23.97
C PHE A 561 14.01 12.94 23.68
N LYS A 562 14.85 12.98 24.72
CA LYS A 562 16.23 12.55 24.61
C LYS A 562 16.31 11.09 25.05
N VAL A 563 16.65 10.21 24.11
CA VAL A 563 16.78 8.76 24.31
C VAL A 563 18.20 8.27 24.16
#